data_AF-A0A7J6VP90-F1
#
_entry.id   AF-A0A7J6VP90-F1
#
_cell.length_a   1.000
_cell.length_b   1.000
_cell.length_c   1.000
_cell.angle_alpha   90.00
_cell.angle_beta   90.00
_cell.angle_gamma   90.00
#
_symmetry.space_group_name_H-M   'P 1'
#
loop_
_entity.id
_entity.type
_entity.pdbx_description
1 polymer ?
#
loop_
_entity_poly.entity_id
_entity_poly.type
_entity_poly.pdbx_seq_one_letter_code
_entity_poly.pdbx_strand_id
1 'polypeptide(L)'
;YDGILVNSVGTKGIFSWYTYDGILVNSVGTKGIFSCLMQEPFKSLPVIWTIHESELALRSRQYISNGQVQLIDDWRQAFNRATVVVFPNYFLP
;
A
#
# COMPACT_ATOMS: atom_id res chain seq x y z
N TYR A 1 -15.69 1.95 -4.23
CA TYR A 1 -14.69 2.87 -4.81
C TYR A 1 -13.40 2.65 -4.05
N ASP A 2 -12.50 1.80 -4.57
CA ASP A 2 -11.17 1.58 -3.99
C ASP A 2 -10.26 2.75 -4.43
N GLY A 3 -10.52 3.93 -3.84
CA GLY A 3 -9.71 5.12 -4.05
C GLY A 3 -8.55 5.13 -3.07
N ILE A 4 -7.32 5.08 -3.57
CA ILE A 4 -6.11 5.22 -2.76
C ILE A 4 -5.81 6.70 -2.60
N LEU A 5 -5.83 7.20 -1.36
CA LEU A 5 -5.30 8.52 -1.04
C LEU A 5 -3.78 8.39 -0.87
N VAL A 6 -3.04 8.76 -1.92
CA VAL A 6 -1.59 8.99 -1.80
C VAL A 6 -1.41 10.39 -1.26
N ASN A 7 -1.28 10.52 0.07
CA ASN A 7 -0.92 11.78 0.69
C ASN A 7 0.59 11.91 0.68
N SER A 8 1.07 12.96 0.03
CA SER A 8 2.48 13.27 -0.10
C SER A 8 2.79 14.56 0.65
N VAL A 9 3.73 14.51 1.59
CA VAL A 9 4.19 15.71 2.31
C VAL A 9 5.29 16.34 1.47
N GLY A 10 5.04 17.54 0.94
CA GLY A 10 6.01 18.28 0.12
C GLY A 10 6.15 19.73 0.56
N THR A 11 7.35 20.27 0.48
CA THR A 11 7.58 21.72 0.62
C THR A 11 7.12 22.45 -0.63
N LYS A 12 6.30 23.51 -0.49
CA LYS A 12 5.72 24.27 -1.61
C LYS A 12 6.80 24.76 -2.60
N GLY A 13 6.71 24.29 -3.84
CA GLY A 13 7.44 24.83 -4.99
C GLY A 13 7.89 23.72 -5.96
N ILE A 14 7.40 23.76 -7.20
CA ILE A 14 7.63 22.79 -8.30
C ILE A 14 7.03 21.41 -8.00
N PHE A 15 6.05 20.98 -8.82
CA PHE A 15 5.51 19.61 -8.79
C PHE A 15 6.56 18.66 -9.36
N SER A 16 7.50 18.28 -8.52
CA SER A 16 8.55 17.32 -8.81
C SER A 16 8.39 16.19 -7.83
N TRP A 17 8.21 14.96 -8.31
CA TRP A 17 8.11 13.79 -7.43
C TRP A 17 9.34 13.59 -6.54
N TYR A 18 10.45 14.25 -6.88
CA TYR A 18 11.70 14.25 -6.11
C TYR A 18 11.62 15.07 -4.82
N THR A 19 10.58 15.87 -4.61
CA THR A 19 10.43 16.70 -3.40
C THR A 19 9.70 15.99 -2.26
N TYR A 20 9.37 14.71 -2.45
CA TYR A 20 8.65 13.91 -1.47
C TYR A 20 9.60 12.96 -0.74
N ASP A 21 9.45 12.86 0.58
CA ASP A 21 10.31 12.03 1.42
C ASP A 21 9.79 10.60 1.62
N GLY A 22 8.58 10.29 1.16
CA GLY A 22 7.98 8.97 1.36
C GLY A 22 6.58 8.83 0.77
N ILE A 23 6.06 7.60 0.82
CA ILE A 23 4.77 7.22 0.26
C ILE A 23 3.92 6.58 1.35
N LEU A 24 2.69 7.09 1.53
CA LEU A 24 1.68 6.46 2.37
C LEU A 24 0.67 5.73 1.49
N VAL A 25 0.48 4.44 1.75
CA VAL A 25 -0.51 3.61 1.08
C VAL A 25 -1.54 3.13 2.09
N ASN A 26 -2.83 3.33 1.78
CA ASN A 26 -3.93 2.81 2.57
C ASN A 26 -4.87 2.01 1.65
N SER A 27 -4.54 0.75 1.39
CA SER A 27 -5.38 -0.14 0.58
C SER A 27 -4.92 -1.59 0.67
N VAL A 28 -5.87 -2.51 0.54
CA VAL A 28 -5.63 -3.95 0.40
C VAL A 28 -5.57 -4.37 -1.09
N GLY A 29 -5.90 -3.46 -2.02
CA GLY A 29 -5.78 -3.67 -3.47
C GLY A 29 -4.40 -3.29 -4.00
N THR A 30 -3.57 -4.28 -4.35
CA THR A 30 -2.13 -4.07 -4.56
C THR A 30 -1.67 -4.06 -6.02
N LYS A 31 -2.36 -4.77 -6.93
CA LYS A 31 -1.82 -5.06 -8.27
C LYS A 31 -1.48 -3.83 -9.11
N GLY A 32 -2.37 -2.84 -9.12
CA GLY A 32 -2.21 -1.67 -9.98
C GLY A 32 -1.06 -0.76 -9.55
N ILE A 33 -0.83 -0.61 -8.24
CA ILE A 33 0.17 0.31 -7.71
C ILE A 33 1.52 -0.34 -7.43
N PHE A 34 1.54 -1.65 -7.21
CA PHE A 34 2.79 -2.36 -6.89
C PHE A 34 3.83 -2.18 -8.00
N SER A 35 3.40 -2.29 -9.26
CA SER A 35 4.28 -2.06 -10.42
C SER A 35 4.86 -0.65 -10.43
N CYS A 36 4.09 0.37 -10.04
CA CYS A 36 4.57 1.76 -9.93
C CYS A 36 5.58 1.93 -8.78
N LEU A 37 5.31 1.31 -7.63
CA LEU A 37 6.17 1.34 -6.45
C LEU A 37 7.54 0.67 -6.70
N MET A 38 7.62 -0.23 -7.66
CA MET A 38 8.87 -0.92 -8.04
C MET A 38 9.69 -0.15 -9.08
N GLN A 39 9.19 0.97 -9.59
CA GLN A 39 9.84 1.79 -10.62
C GLN A 39 10.32 3.13 -10.05
N GLU A 40 11.40 3.68 -10.62
CA GLU A 40 11.75 5.07 -10.35
C GLU A 40 10.59 5.98 -10.82
N PRO A 41 10.20 6.99 -10.02
CA PRO A 41 10.86 7.47 -8.81
C PRO A 41 10.62 6.74 -7.51
N PHE A 42 9.50 6.03 -7.45
CA PHE A 42 8.88 5.60 -6.22
C PHE A 42 9.69 4.50 -5.52
N LYS A 43 10.48 3.76 -6.29
CA LYS A 43 11.38 2.72 -5.82
C LYS A 43 12.35 3.21 -4.75
N SER A 44 12.86 4.43 -4.88
CA SER A 44 13.83 5.02 -3.95
C SER A 44 13.20 5.59 -2.67
N LEU A 45 11.89 5.82 -2.66
CA LEU A 45 11.18 6.39 -1.52
C LEU A 45 10.73 5.33 -0.51
N PRO A 46 10.82 5.59 0.80
CA PRO A 46 10.27 4.70 1.82
C PRO A 46 8.75 4.63 1.70
N VAL A 47 8.18 3.46 1.95
CA VAL A 47 6.73 3.21 1.88
C VAL A 47 6.18 2.78 3.22
N ILE A 48 5.21 3.53 3.72
CA ILE A 48 4.40 3.17 4.87
C ILE A 48 3.09 2.61 4.34
N TRP A 49 2.83 1.33 4.64
CA TRP A 49 1.61 0.66 4.20
C TRP A 49 0.67 0.46 5.39
N THR A 50 -0.42 1.20 5.41
CA THR A 50 -1.50 1.05 6.38
C THR A 50 -2.52 0.04 5.88
N ILE A 51 -2.81 -0.97 6.70
CA ILE A 51 -3.72 -2.07 6.37
C ILE A 51 -4.70 -2.26 7.51
N HIS A 52 -6.00 -2.19 7.22
CA HIS A 52 -7.02 -2.60 8.18
C HIS A 52 -7.01 -4.13 8.33
N GLU A 53 -6.71 -4.62 9.54
CA GLU A 53 -6.58 -6.05 9.84
C GLU A 53 -7.86 -6.83 9.49
N SER A 54 -9.03 -6.25 9.79
CA SER A 54 -10.33 -6.85 9.47
C SER A 54 -10.54 -7.04 7.97
N GLU A 55 -10.12 -6.07 7.15
CA GLU A 55 -10.23 -6.15 5.69
C GLU A 55 -9.25 -7.18 5.13
N LEU A 56 -8.01 -7.21 5.64
CA LEU A 56 -7.00 -8.20 5.26
C LEU A 56 -7.47 -9.62 5.59
N ALA A 57 -8.02 -9.83 6.79
CA ALA A 57 -8.53 -11.12 7.24
C ALA A 57 -9.79 -11.57 6.50
N LEU A 58 -10.66 -10.63 6.09
CA LEU A 58 -11.83 -10.94 5.29
C LEU A 58 -11.44 -11.36 3.87
N ARG A 59 -10.64 -10.52 3.19
CA ARG A 59 -10.22 -10.77 1.81
C ARG A 59 -9.28 -11.98 1.71
N SER A 60 -8.42 -12.25 2.70
CA SER A 60 -7.56 -13.45 2.71
C SER A 60 -8.37 -14.74 2.74
N ARG A 61 -9.39 -14.81 3.60
CA ARG A 61 -10.32 -15.95 3.68
C ARG A 61 -11.06 -16.16 2.37
N GLN A 62 -11.54 -15.08 1.75
CA GLN A 62 -12.21 -15.13 0.44
C GLN A 62 -11.27 -15.66 -0.65
N TYR A 63 -10.03 -15.20 -0.72
CA TYR A 63 -9.07 -15.66 -1.72
C TYR A 63 -8.73 -17.14 -1.53
N ILE A 64 -8.54 -17.58 -0.29
CA ILE A 64 -8.30 -19.00 0.01
C ILE A 64 -9.51 -19.85 -0.37
N SER A 65 -10.74 -19.45 0.02
CA SER A 65 -11.96 -20.20 -0.32
C SER A 65 -12.21 -20.29 -1.82
N ASN A 66 -11.80 -19.26 -2.56
CA ASN A 66 -11.96 -19.19 -4.01
C ASN A 66 -10.78 -19.80 -4.78
N GLY A 67 -9.79 -20.38 -4.10
CA GLY A 67 -8.58 -20.94 -4.72
C GLY A 67 -7.65 -19.90 -5.36
N GLN A 68 -7.81 -18.62 -5.04
CA GLN A 68 -7.07 -17.48 -5.59
C GLN A 68 -5.73 -17.26 -4.88
N VAL A 69 -4.94 -18.33 -4.71
CA VAL A 69 -3.66 -18.31 -3.96
C VAL A 69 -2.67 -17.30 -4.53
N GLN A 70 -2.70 -17.05 -5.85
CA GLN A 70 -1.86 -16.03 -6.50
C GLN A 70 -2.06 -14.63 -5.92
N LEU A 71 -3.28 -14.27 -5.51
CA LEU A 71 -3.56 -12.97 -4.89
C LEU A 71 -2.91 -12.81 -3.51
N ILE A 72 -2.77 -13.92 -2.77
CA ILE A 72 -2.05 -13.93 -1.48
C ILE A 72 -0.54 -13.75 -1.72
N ASP A 73 0.01 -14.35 -2.77
CA ASP A 73 1.41 -14.15 -3.13
C ASP A 73 1.66 -12.71 -3.62
N ASP A 74 0.76 -12.15 -4.43
CA ASP A 74 0.81 -10.76 -4.86
C ASP A 74 0.80 -9.78 -3.67
N TRP A 75 0.01 -10.05 -2.63
CA TRP A 75 0.05 -9.29 -1.38
C TRP A 75 1.36 -9.44 -0.65
N ARG A 76 1.88 -10.66 -0.55
CA ARG A 76 3.17 -10.91 0.11
C ARG A 76 4.29 -10.12 -0.57
N GLN A 77 4.32 -10.14 -1.90
CA GLN A 77 5.29 -9.36 -2.68
C GLN A 77 5.09 -7.84 -2.49
N ALA A 78 3.84 -7.37 -2.47
CA ALA A 78 3.54 -5.96 -2.23
C ALA A 78 3.98 -5.48 -0.84
N PHE A 79 3.71 -6.27 0.20
CA PHE A 79 4.11 -5.94 1.57
C PHE A 79 5.62 -6.01 1.77
N ASN A 80 6.33 -6.90 1.05
CA ASN A 80 7.79 -6.92 1.06
C ASN A 80 8.42 -5.63 0.52
N ARG A 81 7.68 -4.87 -0.31
CA ARG A 81 8.14 -3.56 -0.77
C ARG A 81 7.91 -2.44 0.25
N ALA A 82 7.05 -2.64 1.25
CA ALA A 82 6.86 -1.65 2.30
C ALA A 82 8.12 -1.51 3.16
N THR A 83 8.48 -0.28 3.51
CA THR A 83 9.48 -0.01 4.54
C THR A 83 8.92 -0.35 5.92
N VAL A 84 7.64 -0.02 6.14
CA VAL A 84 6.89 -0.36 7.36
C VAL A 84 5.46 -0.71 6.98
N VAL A 85 4.95 -1.81 7.54
CA VAL A 85 3.52 -2.16 7.51
C VAL A 85 2.91 -1.80 8.86
N VAL A 86 1.85 -1.01 8.84
CA VAL A 86 1.12 -0.55 10.01
C VAL A 86 -0.26 -1.17 9.99
N PHE A 87 -0.64 -1.83 11.07
CA PHE A 87 -2.00 -2.30 11.33
C PHE A 87 -2.65 -1.29 12.28
N PRO A 88 -3.51 -0.38 11.79
CA PRO A 88 -4.16 0.59 12.66
C PRO A 88 -5.10 -0.14 13.62
N ASN A 89 -4.79 -0.10 14.91
CA ASN A 89 -5.61 -0.68 15.98
C ASN A 89 -6.71 0.27 16.50
N TYR A 90 -6.89 1.42 15.86
CA TYR A 90 -7.83 2.43 16.33
C TYR A 90 -9.14 2.40 15.53
N PHE A 91 -10.20 2.00 16.21
CA PHE A 91 -11.49 2.65 16.03
C PHE A 91 -11.29 4.07 16.59
N LEU A 92 -11.27 5.08 15.72
CA LEU A 92 -11.40 6.46 16.19
C LEU A 92 -12.74 6.57 16.95
N PRO A 93 -12.77 7.15 18.15
CA PRO A 93 -14.03 7.41 18.87
C PRO A 93 -14.92 8.40 18.11
#